data_AF-C8PLB3-F1
#
_entry.id   AF-C8PLB3-F1
#
_cell.length_a   1.000
_cell.length_b   1.000
_cell.length_c   1.000
_cell.angle_alpha   90.00
_cell.angle_beta   90.00
_cell.angle_gamma   90.00
#
_symmetry.space_group_name_H-M   'P 1'
#
loop_
_entity.id
_entity.type
_entity.pdbx_description
1 polymer ?
#
loop_
_entity_poly.entity_id
_entity_poly.type
_entity_poly.pdbx_seq_one_letter_code
_entity_poly.pdbx_strand_id
1 'polypeptide(L)'
;MGEVISGSVKKFFLDKGFGFITDDDGVEYFFHKNDILNAKIASGDFVLFKPSVGPKGSIAKQISLVSFEIPSKIFFENEIPREYKILERSSYRFSIFGVDGRIIGCKNSTKNRLKIYAEAFGANALLNIQYNKGQEERTNDTIIYDEDGDINCIIPNTYYVNTHLFSANLARVGKKVSSEAKKDPNLLHKIPLDTLIEESKKYLDEKSGYALIRSAALFAIIVLLFNSLLVAPSALIFIISLVIAFFVTRFIFPNFKALA
;
A
#
# COMPACT_ATOMS: atom_id res chain seq x y z
N MET A 1 10.65 -20.20 37.48
CA MET A 1 9.46 -20.35 36.61
C MET A 1 9.61 -19.36 35.47
N GLY A 2 9.60 -19.80 34.22
CA GLY A 2 9.78 -18.91 33.07
C GLY A 2 8.61 -17.96 32.90
N GLU A 3 8.90 -16.71 32.59
CA GLU A 3 7.93 -15.66 32.28
C GLU A 3 7.09 -16.04 31.06
N VAL A 4 5.78 -15.76 31.09
CA VAL A 4 4.90 -15.98 29.94
C VAL A 4 4.99 -14.74 29.06
N ILE A 5 5.38 -14.92 27.80
CA ILE A 5 5.48 -13.83 26.82
C ILE A 5 4.42 -13.99 25.73
N SER A 6 4.16 -12.90 25.02
CA SER A 6 3.24 -12.86 23.89
C SER A 6 3.98 -12.80 22.56
N GLY A 7 3.36 -13.35 21.52
CA GLY A 7 3.84 -13.22 20.15
C GLY A 7 2.76 -13.56 19.14
N SER A 8 3.15 -13.61 17.86
CA SER A 8 2.29 -13.99 16.74
C SER A 8 2.86 -15.19 15.99
N VAL A 9 2.00 -16.09 15.53
CA VAL A 9 2.40 -17.25 14.73
C VAL A 9 2.79 -16.78 13.34
N LYS A 10 4.09 -16.66 13.07
CA LYS A 10 4.60 -16.25 11.76
C LYS A 10 4.28 -17.29 10.69
N LYS A 11 4.49 -18.57 11.01
CA LYS A 11 4.25 -19.68 10.08
C LYS A 11 3.96 -20.97 10.81
N PHE A 12 2.94 -21.70 10.38
CA PHE A 12 2.65 -23.04 10.86
C PHE A 12 2.55 -24.04 9.71
N PHE A 13 3.40 -25.07 9.74
CA PHE A 13 3.38 -26.16 8.77
C PHE A 13 2.55 -27.30 9.36
N LEU A 14 1.23 -27.24 9.18
CA LEU A 14 0.29 -28.19 9.78
C LEU A 14 0.66 -29.65 9.48
N ASP A 15 1.01 -29.95 8.22
CA ASP A 15 1.38 -31.30 7.77
C ASP A 15 2.64 -31.83 8.46
N LYS A 16 3.60 -30.94 8.75
CA LYS A 16 4.87 -31.30 9.40
C LYS A 16 4.79 -31.20 10.93
N GLY A 17 3.75 -30.59 11.48
CA GLY A 17 3.51 -30.48 12.92
C GLY A 17 4.41 -29.49 13.66
N PHE A 18 5.00 -28.51 12.99
CA PHE A 18 5.84 -27.49 13.63
C PHE A 18 5.62 -26.09 13.03
N GLY A 19 6.05 -25.06 13.75
CA GLY A 19 5.98 -23.68 13.28
C GLY A 19 6.92 -22.73 14.01
N PHE A 20 6.75 -21.45 13.72
CA PHE A 20 7.52 -20.36 14.30
C PHE A 20 6.60 -19.26 14.83
N ILE A 21 6.90 -18.77 16.02
CA ILE A 21 6.28 -17.60 16.66
C ILE A 21 7.32 -16.49 16.68
N THR A 22 6.90 -15.25 16.38
CA THR A 22 7.72 -14.06 16.57
C THR A 22 7.16 -13.27 17.73
N ASP A 23 8.00 -12.94 18.72
CA ASP A 23 7.61 -12.09 19.84
C ASP A 23 7.55 -10.60 19.44
N ASP A 24 7.21 -9.75 20.40
CA ASP A 24 7.10 -8.29 20.17
C ASP A 24 8.46 -7.63 19.88
N ASP A 25 9.58 -8.25 20.29
CA ASP A 25 10.95 -7.78 20.06
C ASP A 25 11.55 -8.30 18.73
N GLY A 26 10.80 -9.14 18.00
CA GLY A 26 11.20 -9.71 16.71
C GLY A 26 12.02 -11.00 16.82
N VAL A 27 12.16 -11.58 18.02
CA VAL A 27 12.84 -12.85 18.24
C VAL A 27 11.93 -14.00 17.80
N GLU A 28 12.51 -14.94 17.04
CA GLU A 28 11.80 -16.12 16.55
C GLU A 28 11.96 -17.32 17.49
N TYR A 29 10.84 -17.97 17.78
CA TYR A 29 10.73 -19.16 18.62
C TYR A 29 10.17 -20.32 17.81
N PHE A 30 10.88 -21.45 17.81
CA PHE A 30 10.38 -22.69 17.24
C PHE A 30 9.36 -23.35 18.16
N PHE A 31 8.30 -23.94 17.62
CA PHE A 31 7.38 -24.76 18.39
C PHE A 31 6.96 -26.03 17.66
N HIS A 32 6.63 -27.06 18.44
CA HIS A 32 6.00 -28.28 17.95
C HIS A 32 4.50 -28.28 18.27
N LYS A 33 3.68 -28.97 17.47
CA LYS A 33 2.23 -29.04 17.67
C LYS A 33 1.81 -29.55 19.06
N ASN A 34 2.66 -30.35 19.69
CA ASN A 34 2.41 -30.92 21.02
C ASN A 34 2.56 -29.88 22.15
N ASP A 35 3.22 -28.75 21.88
CA ASP A 35 3.37 -27.66 22.85
C ASP A 35 2.14 -26.74 22.89
N ILE A 36 1.16 -26.95 21.99
CA ILE A 36 -0.08 -26.18 21.88
C ILE A 36 -1.13 -26.73 22.85
N LEU A 37 -1.68 -25.84 23.68
CA LEU A 37 -2.71 -26.15 24.67
C LEU A 37 -4.09 -26.05 24.04
N ASN A 38 -4.73 -27.21 23.82
CA ASN A 38 -6.18 -27.39 23.54
C ASN A 38 -6.81 -26.44 22.50
N ALA A 39 -6.02 -25.89 21.58
CA ALA A 39 -6.48 -24.96 20.55
C ALA A 39 -5.87 -25.31 19.20
N LYS A 40 -6.59 -24.99 18.13
CA LYS A 40 -6.02 -24.94 16.79
C LYS A 40 -5.49 -23.53 16.56
N ILE A 41 -4.25 -23.43 16.11
CA ILE A 41 -3.62 -22.17 15.73
C ILE A 41 -3.33 -22.16 14.23
N ALA A 42 -3.34 -20.98 13.64
CA ALA A 42 -2.97 -20.71 12.26
C ALA A 42 -1.93 -19.59 12.19
N SER A 43 -1.30 -19.42 11.03
CA SER A 43 -0.44 -18.26 10.78
C SER A 43 -1.25 -16.97 10.96
N GLY A 44 -0.69 -15.99 11.66
CA GLY A 44 -1.33 -14.73 12.02
C GLY A 44 -2.04 -14.73 13.38
N ASP A 45 -2.19 -15.88 14.03
CA ASP A 45 -2.80 -15.93 15.37
C ASP A 45 -1.86 -15.38 16.43
N PHE A 46 -2.43 -14.68 17.41
CA PHE A 46 -1.71 -14.22 18.59
C PHE A 46 -1.75 -15.26 19.69
N VAL A 47 -0.61 -15.48 20.32
CA VAL A 47 -0.44 -16.53 21.32
C VAL A 47 0.35 -16.06 22.53
N LEU A 48 0.08 -16.69 23.67
CA LEU A 48 0.93 -16.62 24.86
C LEU A 48 1.68 -17.95 24.98
N PHE A 49 2.96 -17.86 25.31
CA PHE A 49 3.82 -19.03 25.44
C PHE A 49 4.91 -18.78 26.48
N LYS A 50 5.53 -19.87 26.92
CA LYS A 50 6.72 -19.82 27.77
C LYS A 50 7.95 -20.05 26.91
N PRO A 51 8.87 -19.07 26.84
CA PRO A 51 10.13 -19.25 26.15
C PRO A 51 10.99 -20.25 26.92
N SER A 52 11.69 -21.11 26.19
CA SER A 52 12.63 -22.09 26.72
C SER A 52 13.79 -22.23 25.73
N VAL A 53 14.92 -22.75 26.18
CA VAL A 53 16.05 -23.07 25.31
C VAL A 53 15.96 -24.54 24.92
N GLY A 54 16.09 -24.83 23.63
CA GLY A 54 16.18 -26.17 23.08
C GLY A 54 17.51 -26.42 22.37
N PRO A 55 17.75 -27.64 21.87
CA PRO A 55 19.02 -28.01 21.22
C PRO A 55 19.27 -27.25 19.91
N LYS A 56 18.23 -26.66 19.31
CA LYS A 56 18.28 -25.91 18.05
C LYS A 56 18.00 -24.41 18.24
N GLY A 57 18.10 -23.90 19.46
CA GLY A 57 17.85 -22.49 19.79
C GLY A 57 16.56 -22.29 20.60
N SER A 58 16.00 -21.09 20.52
CA SER A 58 14.83 -20.66 21.27
C SER A 58 13.57 -21.44 20.87
N ILE A 59 12.87 -21.99 21.85
CA ILE A 59 11.63 -22.75 21.67
C ILE A 59 10.49 -22.18 22.50
N ALA A 60 9.26 -22.34 22.02
CA ALA A 60 8.04 -21.96 22.72
C ALA A 60 7.32 -23.19 23.27
N LYS A 61 6.95 -23.16 24.55
CA LYS A 61 6.17 -24.20 25.23
C LYS A 61 4.87 -23.63 25.83
N GLN A 62 3.90 -24.50 26.12
CA GLN A 62 2.62 -24.11 26.74
C GLN A 62 1.91 -22.98 25.98
N ILE A 63 1.74 -23.18 24.67
CA ILE A 63 1.21 -22.19 23.75
C ILE A 63 -0.30 -22.14 23.88
N SER A 64 -0.85 -20.95 24.11
CA SER A 64 -2.29 -20.72 24.23
C SER A 64 -2.72 -19.58 23.31
N LEU A 65 -3.89 -19.73 22.68
CA LEU A 65 -4.44 -18.72 21.78
C LEU A 65 -4.93 -17.50 22.59
N VAL A 66 -4.65 -16.30 22.08
CA VAL A 66 -5.18 -15.04 22.61
C VAL A 66 -6.07 -14.38 21.57
N SER A 67 -7.24 -13.94 22.01
CA SER A 67 -8.16 -13.17 21.19
C SER A 67 -8.09 -11.69 21.51
N PHE A 68 -8.20 -10.87 20.47
CA PHE A 68 -8.21 -9.42 20.58
C PHE A 68 -9.48 -8.86 19.97
N GLU A 69 -10.09 -7.90 20.64
CA GLU A 69 -11.17 -7.09 20.09
C GLU A 69 -10.56 -5.93 19.30
N ILE A 70 -10.96 -5.82 18.03
CA ILE A 70 -10.49 -4.77 17.13
C ILE A 70 -11.42 -3.55 17.30
N PRO A 71 -10.90 -2.39 17.70
CA PRO A 71 -11.69 -1.18 17.78
C PRO A 71 -12.14 -0.73 16.39
N SER A 72 -13.40 -0.29 16.30
CA SER A 72 -13.98 0.31 15.09
C SER A 72 -13.42 1.72 14.81
N LYS A 73 -12.89 2.39 15.83
CA LYS A 73 -12.24 3.70 15.71
C LYS A 73 -10.78 3.51 15.31
N ILE A 74 -10.33 4.27 14.30
CA ILE A 74 -8.91 4.42 13.99
C ILE A 74 -8.23 5.41 14.95
N PHE A 75 -7.09 5.02 15.50
CA PHE A 75 -6.24 5.90 16.30
C PHE A 75 -5.31 6.70 15.38
N PHE A 76 -5.52 8.02 15.36
CA PHE A 76 -4.68 8.98 14.64
C PHE A 76 -3.91 9.84 15.67
N GLU A 77 -3.25 9.19 16.61
CA GLU A 77 -2.51 9.83 17.69
C GLU A 77 -1.16 9.14 17.82
N ASN A 78 -0.12 9.88 18.20
CA ASN A 78 1.21 9.30 18.40
C ASN A 78 1.23 8.32 19.58
N GLU A 79 0.21 8.36 20.44
CA GLU A 79 0.07 7.51 21.60
C GLU A 79 -1.19 6.65 21.47
N ILE A 80 -1.02 5.35 21.63
CA ILE A 80 -2.13 4.38 21.68
C ILE A 80 -2.58 4.29 23.15
N PRO A 81 -3.89 4.33 23.44
CA PRO A 81 -4.38 4.19 24.81
C PRO A 81 -3.91 2.87 25.44
N ARG A 82 -3.61 2.89 26.75
CA ARG A 82 -2.93 1.78 27.45
C ARG A 82 -3.70 0.46 27.42
N GLU A 83 -5.02 0.51 27.24
CA GLU A 83 -5.88 -0.65 27.14
C GLU A 83 -5.76 -1.41 25.81
N TYR A 84 -5.12 -0.81 24.79
CA TYR A 84 -4.86 -1.42 23.50
C TYR A 84 -3.41 -1.86 23.38
N LYS A 85 -3.21 -3.04 22.81
CA LYS A 85 -1.89 -3.56 22.44
C LYS A 85 -1.65 -3.36 20.95
N ILE A 86 -0.45 -2.95 20.57
CA ILE A 86 0.00 -2.99 19.17
C ILE A 86 0.22 -4.45 18.79
N LEU A 87 -0.52 -4.89 17.77
CA LEU A 87 -0.51 -6.25 17.26
C LEU A 87 0.40 -6.39 16.05
N GLU A 88 0.45 -5.35 15.21
CA GLU A 88 1.25 -5.33 14.01
C GLU A 88 1.64 -3.88 13.70
N ARG A 89 2.84 -3.70 13.12
CA ARG A 89 3.33 -2.42 12.64
C ARG A 89 4.02 -2.61 11.30
N SER A 90 3.73 -1.74 10.33
CA SER A 90 4.41 -1.74 9.05
C SER A 90 5.87 -1.30 9.19
N SER A 91 6.77 -2.00 8.50
CA SER A 91 8.17 -1.61 8.37
C SER A 91 8.31 -0.34 7.54
N TYR A 92 7.43 -0.18 6.54
CA TYR A 92 7.40 1.00 5.68
C TYR A 92 6.64 2.17 6.31
N ARG A 93 7.10 3.39 6.05
CA ARG A 93 6.28 4.60 6.24
C ARG A 93 5.43 4.83 5.01
N PHE A 94 4.12 4.91 5.25
CA PHE A 94 3.15 5.35 4.26
C PHE A 94 3.15 6.87 4.21
N SER A 95 3.29 7.45 3.01
CA SER A 95 3.37 8.90 2.84
C SER A 95 2.33 9.38 1.84
N ILE A 96 1.66 10.49 2.16
CA ILE A 96 0.73 11.16 1.26
C ILE A 96 1.12 12.62 1.13
N PHE A 97 1.10 13.05 -0.12
CA PHE A 97 1.36 14.41 -0.53
C PHE A 97 0.06 15.10 -0.96
N GLY A 98 -0.09 16.35 -0.56
CA GLY A 98 -1.12 17.25 -1.07
C GLY A 98 -0.54 18.63 -1.35
N VAL A 99 -1.13 19.31 -2.33
CA VAL A 99 -0.72 20.63 -2.78
C VAL A 99 -1.91 21.57 -2.57
N ASP A 100 -1.67 22.72 -1.95
CA ASP A 100 -2.66 23.79 -1.91
C ASP A 100 -2.92 24.26 -3.35
N GLY A 101 -4.13 23.99 -3.85
CA GLY A 101 -4.61 24.53 -5.13
C GLY A 101 -5.25 25.91 -4.92
N ARG A 102 -6.26 26.22 -5.74
CA ARG A 102 -7.09 27.44 -5.54
C ARG A 102 -7.94 27.40 -4.26
N ILE A 103 -8.12 26.23 -3.64
CA ILE A 103 -8.97 26.02 -2.47
C ILE A 103 -8.09 25.86 -1.22
N ILE A 104 -8.32 26.71 -0.22
CA ILE A 104 -7.65 26.68 1.09
C ILE A 104 -8.13 25.45 1.88
N GLY A 105 -7.20 24.70 2.48
CA GLY A 105 -7.54 23.56 3.36
C GLY A 105 -6.93 22.20 2.98
N CYS A 106 -5.95 22.17 2.07
CA CYS A 106 -5.35 20.91 1.62
C CYS A 106 -4.72 20.12 2.77
N LYS A 107 -4.15 20.79 3.79
CA LYS A 107 -3.62 20.11 4.99
C LYS A 107 -4.60 19.10 5.59
N ASN A 108 -5.85 19.50 5.84
CA ASN A 108 -6.84 18.62 6.50
C ASN A 108 -7.36 17.55 5.53
N SER A 109 -7.52 17.90 4.26
CA SER A 109 -7.87 16.94 3.20
C SER A 109 -6.81 15.84 3.07
N THR A 110 -5.53 16.20 3.02
CA THR A 110 -4.40 15.27 2.97
C THR A 110 -4.34 14.39 4.23
N LYS A 111 -4.56 14.96 5.41
CA LYS A 111 -4.66 14.22 6.68
C LYS A 111 -5.81 13.19 6.64
N ASN A 112 -6.98 13.58 6.14
CA ASN A 112 -8.14 12.68 6.02
C ASN A 112 -7.90 11.57 4.99
N ARG A 113 -7.25 11.89 3.86
CA ARG A 113 -6.83 10.87 2.89
C ARG A 113 -5.91 9.86 3.54
N LEU A 114 -4.94 10.29 4.35
CA LEU A 114 -4.05 9.36 5.07
C LEU A 114 -4.82 8.37 5.94
N LYS A 115 -5.85 8.85 6.64
CA LYS A 115 -6.76 7.99 7.41
C LYS A 115 -7.49 6.97 6.51
N ILE A 116 -8.10 7.43 5.41
CA ILE A 116 -8.85 6.55 4.49
C ILE A 116 -7.95 5.47 3.89
N TYR A 117 -6.73 5.84 3.45
CA TYR A 117 -5.81 4.85 2.90
C TYR A 117 -5.34 3.87 3.98
N ALA A 118 -5.04 4.33 5.20
CA ALA A 118 -4.68 3.44 6.30
C ALA A 118 -5.79 2.39 6.56
N GLU A 119 -7.05 2.83 6.62
CA GLU A 119 -8.22 1.95 6.76
C GLU A 119 -8.32 0.97 5.58
N ALA A 120 -8.07 1.41 4.34
CA ALA A 120 -8.09 0.55 3.16
C ALA A 120 -7.02 -0.56 3.18
N PHE A 121 -5.87 -0.31 3.82
CA PHE A 121 -4.85 -1.33 4.09
C PHE A 121 -5.16 -2.19 5.32
N GLY A 122 -6.32 -1.97 5.96
CA GLY A 122 -6.73 -2.70 7.15
C GLY A 122 -6.01 -2.27 8.41
N ALA A 123 -5.44 -1.07 8.45
CA ALA A 123 -4.86 -0.48 9.64
C ALA A 123 -5.94 0.26 10.44
N ASN A 124 -5.87 0.17 11.77
CA ASN A 124 -6.74 0.90 12.70
C ASN A 124 -5.93 1.78 13.66
N ALA A 125 -4.65 1.98 13.38
CA ALA A 125 -3.80 2.93 14.06
C ALA A 125 -2.72 3.47 13.10
N LEU A 126 -2.28 4.70 13.36
CA LEU A 126 -1.12 5.31 12.70
C LEU A 126 -0.09 5.71 13.75
N LEU A 127 1.13 5.22 13.58
CA LEU A 127 2.24 5.45 14.50
C LEU A 127 3.30 6.34 13.86
N ASN A 128 4.04 7.09 14.69
CA ASN A 128 5.12 7.99 14.26
C ASN A 128 4.68 8.94 13.15
N ILE A 129 3.55 9.61 13.34
CA ILE A 129 3.02 10.54 12.35
C ILE A 129 3.95 11.75 12.27
N GLN A 130 4.45 12.02 11.07
CA GLN A 130 5.28 13.16 10.72
C GLN A 130 4.52 14.05 9.74
N TYR A 131 4.66 15.35 9.93
CA TYR A 131 4.08 16.36 9.04
C TYR A 131 5.15 17.35 8.62
N ASN A 132 5.34 17.48 7.31
CA ASN A 132 6.25 18.45 6.71
C ASN A 132 5.44 19.40 5.80
N LYS A 133 5.65 20.70 5.98
CA LYS A 133 5.15 21.73 5.07
C LYS A 133 6.29 22.17 4.15
N GLY A 134 6.03 22.21 2.86
CA GLY A 134 6.97 22.73 1.87
C GLY A 134 6.32 23.79 0.98
N GLN A 135 7.08 24.22 -0.02
CA GLN A 135 6.61 25.00 -1.15
C GLN A 135 7.18 24.40 -2.42
N GLU A 136 6.37 24.39 -3.48
CA GLU A 136 6.76 23.95 -4.81
C GLU A 136 6.49 25.11 -5.78
N GLU A 137 7.44 25.33 -6.68
CA GLU A 137 7.27 26.26 -7.78
C GLU A 137 6.50 25.55 -8.89
N ARG A 138 5.44 26.17 -9.39
CA ARG A 138 4.68 25.65 -10.54
C ARG A 138 4.56 26.71 -11.61
N THR A 139 4.70 26.27 -12.85
CA THR A 139 4.56 27.11 -14.02
C THR A 139 3.39 26.60 -14.84
N ASN A 140 2.43 27.48 -15.08
CA ASN A 140 1.36 27.22 -16.03
C ASN A 140 1.50 28.19 -17.20
N ASP A 141 1.53 27.65 -18.41
CA ASP A 141 1.61 28.44 -19.63
C ASP A 141 0.24 29.01 -19.99
N THR A 142 0.17 30.33 -20.11
CA THR A 142 -1.00 31.01 -20.67
C THR A 142 -0.78 31.15 -22.18
N ILE A 143 -1.61 30.46 -22.97
CA ILE A 143 -1.55 30.52 -24.43
C ILE A 143 -2.47 31.65 -24.90
N ILE A 144 -1.92 32.61 -25.62
CA ILE A 144 -2.66 33.67 -26.29
C ILE A 144 -2.78 33.29 -27.75
N TYR A 145 -4.01 33.25 -28.25
CA TYR A 145 -4.33 33.01 -29.66
C TYR A 145 -4.55 34.35 -30.37
N ASP A 146 -4.26 34.42 -31.66
CA ASP A 146 -4.65 35.55 -32.50
C ASP A 146 -6.12 35.46 -32.96
N GLU A 147 -6.56 36.41 -33.78
CA GLU A 147 -7.93 36.45 -34.31
C GLU A 147 -8.25 35.28 -35.26
N ASP A 148 -7.23 34.67 -35.85
CA ASP A 148 -7.34 33.53 -36.75
C ASP A 148 -7.32 32.18 -36.00
N GLY A 149 -7.02 32.21 -34.69
CA GLY A 149 -6.98 31.05 -33.80
C GLY A 149 -5.62 30.35 -33.73
N ASP A 150 -4.58 30.95 -34.34
CA ASP A 150 -3.21 30.47 -34.24
C ASP A 150 -2.56 30.95 -32.93
N ILE A 151 -1.58 30.18 -32.43
CA ILE A 151 -0.86 30.53 -31.20
C ILE A 151 -0.01 31.77 -31.47
N ASN A 152 -0.40 32.91 -30.91
CA ASN A 152 0.32 34.17 -31.00
C ASN A 152 1.53 34.19 -30.04
N CYS A 153 1.29 33.88 -28.76
CA CYS A 153 2.37 33.79 -27.78
C CYS A 153 2.01 32.90 -26.57
N ILE A 154 3.05 32.41 -25.89
CA ILE A 154 2.95 31.63 -24.66
C ILE A 154 3.61 32.42 -23.53
N ILE A 155 2.84 32.75 -22.50
CA ILE A 155 3.33 33.48 -21.32
C ILE A 155 3.39 32.51 -20.15
N PRO A 156 4.60 32.11 -19.69
CA PRO A 156 4.73 31.27 -18.51
C PRO A 156 4.34 32.07 -17.26
N ASN A 157 3.39 31.57 -16.50
CA ASN A 157 3.02 32.13 -15.20
C ASN A 157 3.51 31.23 -14.09
N THR A 158 4.59 31.65 -13.44
CA THR A 158 5.20 30.95 -12.31
C THR A 158 4.58 31.41 -10.99
N TYR A 159 4.12 30.47 -10.17
CA TYR A 159 3.56 30.72 -8.85
C TYR A 159 4.00 29.66 -7.85
N TYR A 160 4.09 30.05 -6.58
CA TYR A 160 4.45 29.13 -5.49
C TYR A 160 3.19 28.57 -4.84
N VAL A 161 3.17 27.26 -4.66
CA VAL A 161 2.10 26.54 -3.95
C VAL A 161 2.66 25.90 -2.69
N ASN A 162 1.89 25.94 -1.60
CA ASN A 162 2.28 25.21 -0.40
C ASN A 162 2.03 23.72 -0.61
N THR A 163 2.89 22.92 0.00
CA THR A 163 2.79 21.46 -0.04
C THR A 163 2.69 20.90 1.37
N HIS A 164 1.97 19.79 1.48
CA HIS A 164 1.69 19.09 2.73
C HIS A 164 2.04 17.62 2.57
N LEU A 165 3.10 17.19 3.25
CA LEU A 165 3.51 15.79 3.31
C LEU A 165 3.19 15.24 4.69
N PHE A 166 2.35 14.20 4.74
CA PHE A 166 2.14 13.40 5.93
C PHE A 166 2.75 12.02 5.74
N SER A 167 3.49 11.55 6.73
CA SER A 167 4.11 10.23 6.72
C SER A 167 3.84 9.52 8.05
N ALA A 168 3.49 8.24 8.02
CA ALA A 168 3.24 7.46 9.23
C ALA A 168 3.49 5.97 9.00
N ASN A 169 3.76 5.22 10.06
CA ASN A 169 3.71 3.76 10.04
C ASN A 169 2.25 3.31 10.22
N LEU A 170 1.80 2.37 9.41
CA LEU A 170 0.51 1.71 9.60
C LEU A 170 0.64 0.75 10.78
N ALA A 171 -0.42 0.64 11.58
CA ALA A 171 -0.44 -0.31 12.68
C ALA A 171 -1.84 -0.91 12.87
N ARG A 172 -1.84 -2.11 13.44
CA ARG A 172 -3.03 -2.76 13.94
C ARG A 172 -2.94 -2.86 15.45
N VAL A 173 -3.99 -2.45 16.13
CA VAL A 173 -4.12 -2.50 17.58
C VAL A 173 -5.37 -3.27 17.98
N GLY A 174 -5.33 -3.90 19.15
CA GLY A 174 -6.48 -4.62 19.69
C GLY A 174 -6.47 -4.66 21.21
N LYS A 175 -7.66 -4.83 21.79
CA LYS A 175 -7.86 -4.97 23.23
C LYS A 175 -7.93 -6.45 23.59
N LYS A 176 -7.11 -6.89 24.54
CA LYS A 176 -7.10 -8.31 24.97
C LYS A 176 -8.44 -8.67 25.61
N VAL A 177 -9.01 -9.81 25.22
CA VAL A 177 -10.26 -10.33 25.81
C VAL A 177 -9.99 -11.59 26.63
N SER A 178 -10.51 -11.64 27.85
CA SER A 178 -10.47 -12.81 28.73
C SER A 178 -11.69 -13.71 28.46
N SER A 179 -11.49 -14.78 27.69
CA SER A 179 -12.43 -15.86 27.36
C SER A 179 -13.67 -15.54 26.50
N GLU A 180 -13.83 -16.34 25.45
CA GLU A 180 -15.06 -16.60 24.67
C GLU A 180 -15.85 -15.36 24.22
N ALA A 181 -15.18 -14.42 23.56
CA ALA A 181 -15.89 -13.51 22.67
C ALA A 181 -16.53 -14.33 21.54
N LYS A 182 -17.87 -14.32 21.50
CA LYS A 182 -18.74 -14.76 20.40
C LYS A 182 -18.04 -14.62 19.05
N LYS A 183 -17.95 -15.74 18.32
CA LYS A 183 -17.91 -15.87 16.85
C LYS A 183 -17.70 -14.54 16.08
N ASP A 184 -16.52 -13.95 16.17
CA ASP A 184 -15.55 -13.73 15.08
C ASP A 184 -14.28 -13.04 15.64
N PRO A 185 -13.40 -13.78 16.34
CA PRO A 185 -12.45 -13.16 17.28
C PRO A 185 -11.19 -12.55 16.63
N ASN A 186 -11.05 -12.57 15.31
CA ASN A 186 -9.92 -11.96 14.60
C ASN A 186 -10.31 -11.65 13.14
N LEU A 187 -11.00 -10.54 12.91
CA LEU A 187 -11.03 -9.89 11.58
C LEU A 187 -9.76 -9.08 11.32
N LEU A 188 -8.68 -9.34 12.07
CA LEU A 188 -7.36 -8.83 11.73
C LEU A 188 -7.03 -9.47 10.38
N HIS A 189 -6.86 -8.66 9.34
CA HIS A 189 -6.62 -9.20 8.01
C HIS A 189 -5.48 -10.21 8.09
N LYS A 190 -5.74 -11.46 7.69
CA LYS A 190 -4.77 -12.58 7.70
C LYS A 190 -3.50 -12.29 6.89
N ILE A 191 -3.51 -11.19 6.16
CA ILE A 191 -2.42 -10.70 5.34
C ILE A 191 -1.67 -9.63 6.14
N PRO A 192 -0.35 -9.80 6.34
CA PRO A 192 0.48 -8.79 6.95
C PRO A 192 0.39 -7.43 6.22
N LEU A 193 0.45 -6.33 6.96
CA LEU A 193 0.45 -4.97 6.44
C LEU A 193 1.56 -4.76 5.41
N ASP A 194 2.76 -5.25 5.68
CA ASP A 194 3.89 -5.09 4.76
C ASP A 194 3.65 -5.83 3.43
N THR A 195 3.01 -7.00 3.46
CA THR A 195 2.62 -7.73 2.23
C THR A 195 1.63 -6.93 1.41
N LEU A 196 0.60 -6.34 2.03
CA LEU A 196 -0.37 -5.49 1.33
C LEU A 196 0.29 -4.24 0.72
N ILE A 197 1.24 -3.64 1.44
CA ILE A 197 2.00 -2.49 0.96
C ILE A 197 2.85 -2.88 -0.26
N GLU A 198 3.56 -4.01 -0.21
CA GLU A 198 4.38 -4.51 -1.32
C GLU A 198 3.55 -4.84 -2.56
N GLU A 199 2.41 -5.51 -2.39
CA GLU A 199 1.50 -5.80 -3.51
C GLU A 199 0.97 -4.52 -4.15
N SER A 200 0.61 -3.52 -3.33
CA SER A 200 0.16 -2.22 -3.84
C SER A 200 1.25 -1.48 -4.60
N LYS A 201 2.51 -1.53 -4.14
CA LYS A 201 3.66 -0.96 -4.85
C LYS A 201 3.88 -1.64 -6.19
N LYS A 202 3.88 -2.98 -6.21
CA LYS A 202 4.04 -3.77 -7.45
C LYS A 202 2.97 -3.42 -8.47
N TYR A 203 1.72 -3.29 -8.04
CA TYR A 203 0.62 -2.87 -8.91
C TYR A 203 0.82 -1.46 -9.48
N LEU A 204 1.29 -0.51 -8.65
CA LEU A 204 1.58 0.85 -9.09
C LEU A 204 2.76 0.91 -10.07
N ASP A 205 3.82 0.14 -9.82
CA ASP A 205 4.99 0.05 -10.69
C ASP A 205 4.61 -0.54 -12.05
N GLU A 206 3.84 -1.62 -12.06
CA GLU A 206 3.32 -2.24 -13.28
C GLU A 206 2.48 -1.24 -14.10
N LYS A 207 1.60 -0.48 -13.44
CA LYS A 207 0.78 0.56 -14.07
C LYS A 207 1.60 1.72 -14.63
N SER A 208 2.66 2.11 -13.94
CA SER A 208 3.58 3.16 -14.41
C SER A 208 4.42 2.71 -15.61
N GLY A 209 4.85 1.45 -15.63
CA GLY A 209 5.59 0.86 -16.75
C GLY A 209 4.81 0.90 -18.07
N TYR A 210 3.49 0.67 -18.01
CA TYR A 210 2.63 0.81 -19.19
C TYR A 210 2.60 2.23 -19.76
N ALA A 211 2.83 3.28 -18.96
CA ALA A 211 2.85 4.65 -19.47
C ALA A 211 4.06 4.90 -20.39
N LEU A 212 5.24 4.38 -20.04
CA LEU A 212 6.45 4.46 -20.88
C LEU A 212 6.33 3.59 -22.14
N ILE A 213 5.76 2.39 -22.01
CA ILE A 213 5.52 1.52 -23.17
C ILE A 213 4.51 2.18 -24.13
N ARG A 214 3.47 2.84 -23.58
CA ARG A 214 2.48 3.60 -24.35
C ARG A 214 3.09 4.77 -25.09
N SER A 215 3.96 5.56 -24.45
CA SER A 215 4.62 6.70 -25.11
C SER A 215 5.61 6.26 -26.20
N ALA A 216 6.38 5.19 -25.95
CA ALA A 216 7.30 4.62 -26.95
C ALA A 216 6.54 4.05 -28.16
N ALA A 217 5.42 3.36 -27.94
CA ALA A 217 4.60 2.83 -29.02
C ALA A 217 3.92 3.94 -29.85
N LEU A 218 3.44 5.00 -29.19
CA LEU A 218 2.90 6.17 -29.88
C LEU A 218 3.96 6.82 -30.77
N PHE A 219 5.18 6.98 -30.25
CA PHE A 219 6.32 7.50 -31.00
C PHE A 219 6.66 6.63 -32.21
N ALA A 220 6.72 5.31 -32.05
CA ALA A 220 6.97 4.37 -33.15
C ALA A 220 5.91 4.46 -34.25
N ILE A 221 4.63 4.61 -33.88
CA ILE A 221 3.53 4.81 -34.83
C ILE A 221 3.70 6.14 -35.60
N ILE A 222 4.03 7.22 -34.90
CA ILE A 222 4.26 8.54 -35.53
C ILE A 222 5.41 8.44 -36.53
N VAL A 223 6.51 7.77 -36.17
CA VAL A 223 7.66 7.57 -37.07
C VAL A 223 7.29 6.73 -38.29
N LEU A 224 6.47 5.68 -38.14
CA LEU A 224 5.99 4.87 -39.26
C LEU A 224 5.07 5.67 -40.20
N LEU A 225 4.15 6.47 -39.65
CA LEU A 225 3.27 7.34 -40.43
C LEU A 225 4.07 8.41 -41.17
N PHE A 226 5.05 9.04 -40.51
CA PHE A 226 5.91 10.06 -41.11
C PHE A 226 6.80 9.50 -42.22
N ASN A 227 7.41 8.33 -42.01
CA ASN A 227 8.18 7.65 -43.06
C ASN A 227 7.29 7.24 -44.26
N SER A 228 6.06 6.78 -44.01
CA SER A 228 5.12 6.46 -45.08
C SER A 228 4.73 7.67 -45.93
N LEU A 229 4.70 8.87 -45.32
CA LEU A 229 4.43 10.13 -46.01
C LEU A 229 5.61 10.57 -46.90
N LEU A 230 6.84 10.24 -46.50
CA LEU A 230 8.07 10.66 -47.21
C LEU A 230 8.50 9.71 -48.33
N VAL A 231 8.25 8.39 -48.20
CA VAL A 231 8.89 7.37 -49.05
C VAL A 231 8.02 6.91 -50.24
N ALA A 232 6.70 7.07 -50.22
CA ALA A 232 5.86 6.84 -51.41
C ALA A 232 4.46 7.46 -51.31
N PRO A 233 4.01 8.28 -52.30
CA PRO A 233 2.66 8.87 -52.31
C PRO A 233 1.57 7.88 -52.78
N SER A 234 1.73 6.58 -52.52
CA SER A 234 0.69 5.60 -52.87
C SER A 234 -0.30 5.45 -51.71
N ALA A 235 -1.57 5.79 -51.97
CA ALA A 235 -2.64 5.76 -50.96
C ALA A 235 -2.76 4.40 -50.26
N LEU A 236 -2.41 3.30 -50.94
CA LEU A 236 -2.46 1.94 -50.40
C LEU A 236 -1.48 1.73 -49.22
N ILE A 237 -0.24 2.21 -49.31
CA ILE A 237 0.76 2.05 -48.25
C ILE A 237 0.37 2.86 -47.00
N PHE A 238 -0.16 4.06 -47.22
CA PHE A 238 -0.66 4.91 -46.15
C PHE A 238 -1.85 4.26 -45.41
N ILE A 239 -2.81 3.66 -46.15
CA ILE A 239 -3.96 2.96 -45.56
C ILE A 239 -3.51 1.74 -44.75
N ILE A 240 -2.55 0.94 -45.25
CA ILE A 240 -2.03 -0.23 -44.54
C ILE A 240 -1.33 0.20 -43.24
N SER A 241 -0.54 1.27 -43.29
CA SER A 241 0.11 1.88 -42.12
C SER A 241 -0.91 2.34 -41.07
N LEU A 242 -1.98 3.01 -41.50
CA LEU A 242 -3.08 3.47 -40.64
C LEU A 242 -3.79 2.29 -39.94
N VAL A 243 -4.04 1.20 -40.67
CA VAL A 243 -4.68 -0.01 -40.12
C VAL A 243 -3.78 -0.69 -39.07
N ILE A 244 -2.48 -0.83 -39.35
CA ILE A 244 -1.52 -1.38 -38.38
C ILE A 244 -1.47 -0.50 -37.12
N ALA A 245 -1.40 0.83 -37.28
CA ALA A 245 -1.44 1.77 -36.18
C ALA A 245 -2.73 1.65 -35.34
N PHE A 246 -3.89 1.46 -35.97
CA PHE A 246 -5.16 1.25 -35.29
C PHE A 246 -5.20 -0.03 -34.46
N PHE A 247 -4.66 -1.14 -34.98
CA PHE A 247 -4.61 -2.40 -34.22
C PHE A 247 -3.60 -2.35 -33.07
N VAL A 248 -2.42 -1.75 -33.29
CA VAL A 248 -1.39 -1.58 -32.26
C VAL A 248 -1.90 -0.68 -31.13
N THR A 249 -2.58 0.43 -31.44
CA THR A 249 -3.19 1.29 -30.42
C THR A 249 -4.28 0.56 -29.64
N ARG A 250 -5.13 -0.24 -30.29
CA ARG A 250 -6.17 -1.02 -29.58
C ARG A 250 -5.60 -2.11 -28.67
N PHE A 251 -4.44 -2.67 -29.01
CA PHE A 251 -3.75 -3.68 -28.18
C PHE A 251 -3.01 -3.05 -26.98
N ILE A 252 -2.46 -1.85 -27.17
CA ILE A 252 -1.68 -1.12 -26.15
C ILE A 252 -2.57 -0.28 -25.21
N PHE A 253 -3.73 0.14 -25.71
CA PHE A 253 -4.80 0.81 -24.96
C PHE A 253 -6.06 -0.07 -24.97
N PRO A 254 -6.07 -1.21 -24.26
CA PRO A 254 -7.31 -1.99 -24.13
C PRO A 254 -8.36 -1.09 -23.47
N ASN A 255 -9.52 -1.01 -24.12
CA ASN A 255 -10.66 -0.17 -23.72
C ASN A 255 -10.82 -0.09 -22.19
N PHE A 256 -10.85 1.14 -21.67
CA PHE A 256 -11.34 1.45 -20.33
C PHE A 256 -12.81 1.04 -20.23
N LYS A 257 -13.06 -0.23 -19.90
CA LYS A 257 -14.35 -0.70 -19.38
C LYS A 257 -14.06 -1.56 -18.16
N ALA A 258 -14.07 -0.91 -16.98
CA ALA A 258 -14.56 -1.45 -15.71
C ALA A 258 -14.23 -0.47 -14.57
N LEU A 259 -15.14 0.46 -14.31
CA LEU A 259 -15.44 1.01 -12.98
C LEU A 259 -16.80 1.71 -13.11
N ALA A 260 -17.82 0.86 -13.20
CA ALA A 260 -19.15 1.11 -12.66
C ALA A 260 -19.21 0.38 -11.30
#